data_AF-A0A674GAE5-F1
#
_entry.id   AF-A0A674GAE5-F1
#
_cell.length_a   1.000
_cell.length_b   1.000
_cell.length_c   1.000
_cell.angle_alpha   90.00
_cell.angle_beta   90.00
_cell.angle_gamma   90.00
#
_symmetry.space_group_name_H-M   'P 1'
#
loop_
_entity.id
_entity.type
_entity.pdbx_description
1 polymer ?
#
loop_
_entity_poly.entity_id
_entity_poly.type
_entity_poly.pdbx_seq_one_letter_code
_entity_poly.pdbx_strand_id
1 'polypeptide(L)'
;MGRKLDLSGLTDEEAEHVLQVVQRDFSLRKKEEERLSEMKQKLDEEGNKCSILSKQQKFNEHCCIRCCSPFTFLINSKRQCQDCKYNICKSCSTYQKKEKAWICSVCQQASGNEVTECSSHAKTGNGVD
;
A
#
# COMPACT_ATOMS: atom_id res chain seq x y z
N MET A 1 -22.63 10.10 21.90
CA MET A 1 -24.08 9.96 21.62
C MET A 1 -24.32 10.11 20.13
N GLY A 2 -24.57 9.01 19.41
CA GLY A 2 -24.93 9.07 17.99
C GLY A 2 -26.34 9.65 17.82
N ARG A 3 -26.50 10.66 16.97
CA ARG A 3 -27.82 11.17 16.60
C ARG A 3 -28.54 10.09 15.81
N LYS A 4 -29.73 9.67 16.27
CA LYS A 4 -30.58 8.71 15.56
C LYS A 4 -31.11 9.39 14.29
N LEU A 5 -30.88 8.78 13.13
CA LEU A 5 -31.48 9.24 11.89
C LEU A 5 -32.96 8.79 11.90
N ASP A 6 -33.89 9.74 11.77
CA ASP A 6 -35.30 9.42 11.59
C ASP A 6 -35.56 9.18 10.09
N LEU A 7 -36.05 7.98 9.76
CA LEU A 7 -36.32 7.51 8.40
C LEU A 7 -37.83 7.33 8.16
N SER A 8 -38.68 7.70 9.13
CA SER A 8 -40.13 7.49 9.07
C SER A 8 -40.85 8.28 7.97
N GLY A 9 -40.20 9.30 7.41
CA GLY A 9 -40.73 10.11 6.31
C GLY A 9 -40.48 9.54 4.91
N LEU A 10 -39.78 8.41 4.77
CA LEU A 10 -39.54 7.77 3.48
C LEU A 10 -40.72 6.91 3.06
N THR A 11 -41.07 6.96 1.78
CA THR A 11 -41.90 5.93 1.15
C THR A 11 -41.11 4.63 0.97
N ASP A 12 -41.81 3.51 0.77
CA ASP A 12 -41.15 2.20 0.58
C ASP A 12 -40.20 2.20 -0.64
N GLU A 13 -40.56 2.90 -1.73
CA GLU A 13 -39.72 3.04 -2.92
C GLU A 13 -38.43 3.83 -2.63
N GLU A 14 -38.52 4.93 -1.89
CA GLU A 14 -37.37 5.73 -1.49
C GLU A 14 -36.47 4.97 -0.50
N ALA A 15 -37.07 4.26 0.44
CA ALA A 15 -36.35 3.43 1.41
C ALA A 15 -35.56 2.31 0.71
N GLU A 16 -36.16 1.64 -0.27
CA GLU A 16 -35.49 0.62 -1.09
C GLU A 16 -34.34 1.23 -1.90
N HIS A 17 -34.55 2.40 -2.51
CA HIS A 17 -33.47 3.08 -3.23
C HIS A 17 -32.29 3.45 -2.31
N VAL A 18 -32.57 3.98 -1.12
CA VAL A 18 -31.55 4.28 -0.10
C VAL A 18 -30.82 3.01 0.31
N LEU A 19 -31.53 1.90 0.55
CA LEU A 19 -30.93 0.62 0.92
C LEU A 19 -29.94 0.14 -0.15
N GLN A 20 -30.29 0.24 -1.44
CA GLN A 20 -29.39 -0.14 -2.54
C GLN A 20 -28.12 0.72 -2.59
N VAL A 21 -28.24 2.02 -2.30
CA VAL A 21 -27.08 2.91 -2.20
C VAL A 21 -26.18 2.49 -1.03
N VAL A 22 -26.75 2.20 0.14
CA VAL A 22 -26.01 1.76 1.34
C VAL A 22 -25.31 0.41 1.10
N GLN A 23 -25.99 -0.56 0.50
CA GLN A 23 -25.41 -1.87 0.18
C GLN A 23 -24.24 -1.75 -0.82
N ARG A 24 -24.36 -0.86 -1.81
CA ARG A 24 -23.27 -0.59 -2.75
C ARG A 24 -22.08 0.07 -2.06
N ASP A 25 -22.31 1.06 -1.20
CA ASP A 25 -21.26 1.71 -0.40
C ASP A 25 -20.56 0.71 0.52
N PHE A 26 -21.32 -0.16 1.21
CA PHE A 26 -20.73 -1.24 2.02
C PHE A 26 -19.85 -2.17 1.19
N SER A 27 -20.35 -2.60 0.03
CA SER A 27 -19.60 -3.48 -0.88
C SER A 27 -18.32 -2.82 -1.40
N LEU A 28 -18.38 -1.53 -1.73
CA LEU A 28 -17.23 -0.75 -2.15
C LEU A 28 -16.18 -0.62 -1.03
N ARG A 29 -16.62 -0.33 0.20
CA ARG A 29 -15.73 -0.22 1.36
C ARG A 29 -15.06 -1.54 1.69
N LYS A 30 -15.81 -2.64 1.72
CA LYS A 30 -15.25 -3.97 1.96
C LYS A 30 -14.18 -4.34 0.93
N LYS A 31 -14.44 -4.08 -0.36
CA LYS A 31 -13.48 -4.34 -1.43
C LYS A 31 -12.20 -3.50 -1.28
N GLU A 32 -12.34 -2.24 -0.86
CA GLU A 32 -11.18 -1.38 -0.62
C GLU A 32 -10.39 -1.81 0.62
N GLU A 33 -11.05 -2.23 1.70
CA GLU A 33 -10.41 -2.80 2.89
C GLU A 33 -9.62 -4.07 2.56
N GLU A 34 -10.21 -4.99 1.79
CA GLU A 34 -9.52 -6.20 1.30
C GLU A 34 -8.29 -5.84 0.45
N ARG A 35 -8.45 -4.90 -0.50
CA ARG A 35 -7.34 -4.43 -1.36
C ARG A 35 -6.19 -3.83 -0.54
N LEU A 36 -6.50 -3.01 0.48
CA LEU A 36 -5.51 -2.39 1.36
C LEU A 36 -4.83 -3.43 2.25
N SER A 37 -5.60 -4.38 2.79
CA SER A 37 -5.07 -5.48 3.62
C SER A 37 -4.06 -6.33 2.84
N GLU A 38 -4.40 -6.76 1.63
CA GLU A 38 -3.47 -7.51 0.77
C GLU A 38 -2.21 -6.72 0.45
N MET A 39 -2.34 -5.42 0.20
CA MET A 39 -1.21 -4.56 -0.10
C MET A 39 -0.29 -4.41 1.12
N LYS A 40 -0.85 -4.21 2.32
CA LYS A 40 -0.09 -4.13 3.57
C LYS A 40 0.66 -5.43 3.83
N GLN A 41 0.00 -6.57 3.69
CA GLN A 41 0.63 -7.88 3.84
C GLN A 41 1.83 -8.05 2.90
N LYS A 42 1.70 -7.67 1.62
CA LYS A 42 2.82 -7.73 0.65
C LYS A 42 4.00 -6.83 1.04
N LEU A 43 3.73 -5.64 1.60
CA LEU A 43 4.78 -4.76 2.10
C LEU A 43 5.50 -5.36 3.31
N ASP A 44 4.75 -5.97 4.25
CA ASP A 44 5.31 -6.63 5.43
C ASP A 44 6.17 -7.85 5.04
N GLU A 45 5.71 -8.66 4.09
CA GLU A 45 6.46 -9.80 3.54
C GLU A 45 7.79 -9.34 2.90
N GLU A 46 7.77 -8.28 2.10
CA GLU A 46 8.97 -7.70 1.51
C GLU A 46 9.89 -7.05 2.56
N GLY A 47 9.33 -6.48 3.63
CA GLY A 47 10.08 -5.98 4.78
C GLY A 47 10.83 -7.09 5.52
N ASN A 48 10.13 -8.19 5.83
CA ASN A 48 10.70 -9.38 6.46
C ASN A 48 11.82 -9.98 5.61
N LYS A 49 11.58 -10.14 4.30
CA LYS A 49 12.59 -10.59 3.35
C LYS A 49 13.84 -9.70 3.35
N CYS A 50 13.67 -8.38 3.29
CA CYS A 50 14.81 -7.44 3.34
C CYS A 50 15.58 -7.56 4.66
N SER A 51 14.90 -7.70 5.80
CA SER A 51 15.51 -7.88 7.13
C SER A 51 16.36 -9.14 7.24
N ILE A 52 15.99 -10.20 6.54
CA ILE A 52 16.77 -11.46 6.48
C ILE A 52 17.96 -11.29 5.53
N LEU A 53 17.72 -10.79 4.32
CA LEU A 53 18.75 -10.69 3.27
C LEU A 53 19.82 -9.63 3.60
N SER A 54 19.47 -8.56 4.30
CA SER A 54 20.45 -7.51 4.69
C SER A 54 21.52 -8.02 5.67
N LYS A 55 21.21 -9.08 6.44
CA LYS A 55 22.14 -9.72 7.37
C LYS A 55 23.14 -10.64 6.66
N GLN A 56 22.81 -11.09 5.44
CA GLN A 56 23.72 -11.92 4.66
C GLN A 56 24.85 -11.05 4.10
N GLN A 57 26.09 -11.40 4.45
CA GLN A 57 27.26 -10.64 4.06
C GLN A 57 27.32 -10.45 2.53
N LYS A 58 27.43 -9.19 2.10
CA LYS A 58 27.55 -8.77 0.69
C LYS A 58 26.39 -9.19 -0.23
N PHE A 59 25.28 -9.74 0.27
CA PHE A 59 24.16 -10.11 -0.59
C PHE A 59 23.69 -8.92 -1.43
N ASN A 60 23.43 -7.78 -0.80
CA ASN A 60 22.96 -6.59 -1.51
C ASN A 60 24.07 -5.87 -2.30
N GLU A 61 25.33 -6.25 -2.14
CA GLU A 61 26.39 -5.78 -3.04
C GLU A 61 26.36 -6.54 -4.37
N HIS A 62 25.92 -7.79 -4.38
CA HIS A 62 25.94 -8.65 -5.56
C HIS A 62 24.56 -8.91 -6.18
N CYS A 63 23.48 -8.80 -5.40
CA CYS A 63 22.13 -9.13 -5.81
C CYS A 63 21.14 -8.00 -5.49
N CYS A 64 20.13 -7.86 -6.34
CA CYS A 64 18.99 -6.98 -6.10
C CYS A 64 18.24 -7.42 -4.85
N ILE A 65 17.98 -6.52 -3.89
CA ILE A 65 17.27 -6.87 -2.65
C ILE A 65 15.82 -7.34 -2.92
N ARG A 66 15.22 -6.90 -4.04
CA ARG A 66 13.82 -7.15 -4.39
C ARG A 66 13.62 -8.47 -5.14
N CYS A 67 14.33 -8.69 -6.24
CA CYS A 67 14.16 -9.91 -7.04
C CYS A 67 15.19 -11.01 -6.73
N CYS A 68 16.16 -10.74 -5.85
CA CYS A 68 17.27 -11.62 -5.50
C CYS A 68 18.20 -11.99 -6.67
N SER A 69 18.00 -11.43 -7.86
CA SER A 69 18.84 -11.71 -9.03
C SER A 69 20.18 -10.98 -8.93
N PRO A 70 21.28 -11.59 -9.40
CA PRO A 70 22.60 -10.97 -9.40
C PRO A 70 22.65 -9.75 -10.31
N PHE A 71 23.43 -8.73 -9.92
CA PHE A 71 23.73 -7.59 -10.76
C PHE A 71 24.67 -8.01 -11.88
N THR A 72 24.39 -7.54 -13.09
CA THR A 72 25.23 -7.74 -14.27
C THR A 72 25.42 -6.41 -14.97
N PHE A 73 26.61 -6.15 -15.50
CA PHE A 73 26.99 -4.83 -15.99
C PHE A 73 26.08 -4.32 -17.14
N LEU A 74 25.64 -5.21 -18.03
CA LEU A 74 24.91 -4.83 -19.25
C LEU A 74 23.38 -4.92 -19.15
N ILE A 75 22.86 -5.94 -18.45
CA ILE A 75 21.42 -6.27 -18.46
C ILE A 75 20.78 -5.89 -17.14
N ASN A 76 21.48 -6.11 -16.02
CA ASN A 76 20.95 -5.96 -14.68
C ASN A 76 21.77 -4.96 -13.86
N SER A 77 21.94 -3.76 -14.41
CA SER A 77 22.74 -2.68 -13.81
C SER A 77 22.24 -2.35 -12.40
N LYS A 78 23.18 -2.19 -11.47
CA LYS A 78 22.93 -1.81 -10.08
C LYS A 78 22.49 -0.34 -9.98
N ARG A 79 21.47 -0.07 -9.15
CA ARG A 79 20.99 1.27 -8.76
C ARG A 79 20.77 1.27 -7.25
N GLN A 80 20.83 2.43 -6.60
CA GLN A 80 20.49 2.56 -5.19
C GLN A 80 19.11 3.21 -5.03
N CYS A 81 18.25 2.62 -4.20
CA CYS A 81 16.99 3.25 -3.81
C CYS A 81 17.27 4.47 -2.93
N GLN A 82 16.66 5.62 -3.22
CA GLN A 82 16.85 6.82 -2.42
C GLN A 82 16.26 6.69 -1.01
N ASP A 83 15.15 5.98 -0.84
CA ASP A 83 14.46 5.92 0.46
C ASP A 83 15.11 4.89 1.39
N CYS A 84 15.16 3.63 0.96
CA CYS A 84 15.66 2.53 1.81
C CYS A 84 17.15 2.21 1.64
N LYS A 85 17.87 2.91 0.75
CA LYS A 85 19.32 2.78 0.49
C LYS A 85 19.82 1.41 -0.01
N TYR A 86 18.93 0.42 -0.18
CA TYR A 86 19.30 -0.86 -0.78
C TYR A 86 19.60 -0.74 -2.28
N ASN A 87 20.51 -1.59 -2.75
CA ASN A 87 20.76 -1.78 -4.16
C ASN A 87 19.64 -2.59 -4.81
N ILE A 88 19.19 -2.12 -5.96
CA ILE A 88 18.09 -2.67 -6.76
C ILE A 88 18.49 -2.70 -8.23
N CYS A 89 17.84 -3.57 -9.00
CA CYS A 89 18.02 -3.60 -10.44
C CYS A 89 17.10 -2.63 -11.16
N LYS A 90 17.35 -2.45 -12.47
CA LYS A 90 16.50 -1.67 -13.37
C LYS A 90 15.01 -2.04 -13.26
N SER A 91 14.68 -3.34 -13.33
CA SER A 91 13.29 -3.83 -13.30
C SER A 91 12.59 -3.64 -11.96
N CYS A 92 13.34 -3.49 -10.86
CA CYS A 92 12.79 -3.24 -9.52
C CYS A 92 12.86 -1.76 -9.13
N SER A 93 13.17 -0.88 -10.07
CA SER A 93 13.38 0.56 -9.82
C SER A 93 12.54 1.43 -10.75
N THR A 94 12.04 2.54 -10.21
CA THR A 94 11.36 3.60 -10.95
C THR A 94 12.13 4.90 -10.77
N TYR A 95 12.26 5.71 -11.83
CA TYR A 95 12.86 7.04 -11.72
C TYR A 95 11.81 8.07 -11.32
N GLN A 96 12.01 8.74 -10.19
CA GLN A 96 11.22 9.90 -9.81
C GLN A 96 11.83 11.16 -10.40
N LYS A 97 11.13 11.77 -11.37
CA LYS A 97 11.63 12.95 -12.11
C LYS A 97 11.83 14.18 -11.21
N LYS A 98 10.94 14.40 -10.23
CA LYS A 98 10.99 15.56 -9.32
C LYS A 98 12.24 15.52 -8.44
N GLU A 99 12.45 14.41 -7.75
CA GLU A 99 13.59 14.17 -6.86
C GLU A 99 14.87 13.77 -7.62
N LYS A 100 14.78 13.58 -8.94
CA LYS A 100 15.85 13.06 -9.81
C LYS A 100 16.50 11.78 -9.28
N ALA A 101 15.71 10.91 -8.65
CA ALA A 101 16.21 9.77 -7.89
C ALA A 101 15.57 8.43 -8.30
N TRP A 102 16.26 7.33 -8.03
CA TRP A 102 15.74 5.97 -8.22
C TRP A 102 15.08 5.47 -6.94
N ILE A 103 13.88 4.90 -7.08
CA ILE A 103 13.09 4.38 -5.96
C ILE A 103 12.71 2.94 -6.26
N CYS A 104 12.76 2.07 -5.25
CA CYS A 104 12.33 0.69 -5.41
C CYS A 104 10.80 0.59 -5.45
N SER A 105 10.28 -0.44 -6.13
CA SER A 105 8.84 -0.68 -6.24
C SER A 105 8.11 -0.72 -4.89
N VAL A 106 8.77 -1.18 -3.82
CA VAL A 106 8.19 -1.26 -2.46
C VAL A 106 8.11 0.12 -1.80
N CYS A 107 9.16 0.93 -1.87
CA CYS A 107 9.13 2.31 -1.34
C CYS A 107 8.13 3.17 -2.12
N GLN A 108 8.05 2.97 -3.44
CA GLN A 108 7.03 3.62 -4.26
C GLN A 108 5.61 3.26 -3.80
N GLN A 109 5.34 1.98 -3.52
CA GLN A 109 4.03 1.54 -3.02
C GLN A 109 3.74 2.07 -1.61
N ALA A 110 4.73 2.05 -0.71
CA ALA A 110 4.58 2.55 0.66
C ALA A 110 4.18 4.04 0.69
N SER A 111 4.80 4.87 -0.13
CA SER A 111 4.47 6.31 -0.21
C SER A 111 3.03 6.61 -0.66
N GLY A 112 2.39 5.70 -1.40
CA GLY A 112 0.99 5.82 -1.77
C GLY A 112 0.01 5.40 -0.66
N ASN A 113 0.47 4.56 0.28
CA ASN A 113 -0.39 4.00 1.33
C ASN A 113 -0.58 4.93 2.53
N GLU A 114 0.37 5.81 2.85
CA GLU A 114 0.15 6.85 3.88
C GLU A 114 -1.04 7.77 3.52
N VAL A 115 -1.27 8.00 2.22
CA VAL A 115 -2.40 8.82 1.74
C VAL A 115 -3.74 8.07 1.88
N THR A 116 -3.75 6.75 1.71
CA THR A 116 -4.98 5.94 1.86
C THR A 116 -5.35 5.71 3.31
N GLU A 117 -4.37 5.58 4.22
CA GLU A 117 -4.61 5.38 5.65
C GLU A 117 -5.15 6.65 6.36
N CYS A 118 -4.83 7.83 5.84
CA CYS A 118 -5.40 9.10 6.29
C CYS A 118 -6.91 9.22 5.94
N SER A 119 -7.37 8.52 4.89
CA SER A 119 -8.78 8.49 4.50
C SER A 119 -9.62 7.51 5.34
N SER A 120 -9.00 6.49 5.94
CA SER A 120 -9.67 5.51 6.82
C SER A 120 -9.69 5.93 8.30
N HIS A 121 -8.72 6.71 8.77
CA HIS A 121 -8.72 7.26 10.15
C HIS A 121 -9.81 8.31 10.42
N ALA A 122 -10.47 8.84 9.39
CA ALA A 122 -11.66 9.69 9.58
C ALA A 122 -12.89 8.95 10.16
N LYS A 123 -12.82 7.62 10.39
CA LYS A 123 -13.96 6.80 10.84
C LYS A 123 -13.81 6.10 12.19
N THR A 124 -12.67 6.19 12.88
CA THR A 124 -12.47 5.58 14.22
C THR A 124 -12.65 6.57 15.37
N GLY A 125 -13.56 7.54 15.21
CA GLY A 125 -14.02 8.41 16.30
C GLY A 125 -15.45 8.08 16.72
N ASN A 126 -15.65 6.95 17.43
CA ASN A 126 -16.64 6.76 18.52
C ASN A 126 -16.89 5.28 18.82
N GLY A 127 -16.67 4.87 20.08
CA GLY A 127 -17.25 3.66 20.64
C GLY A 127 -16.38 2.89 21.63
N VAL A 128 -15.96 3.52 22.73
CA VAL A 128 -15.65 2.83 23.99
C VAL A 128 -16.49 3.52 25.07
N ASP A 129 -17.23 2.69 25.81
CA ASP A 129 -18.18 2.94 26.91
C ASP A 129 -19.55 3.59 26.59
#